data_AF-A0AAJ1N0V0-F1
#
_entry.id   AF-A0AAJ1N0V0-F1
#
_cell.length_a   1.000
_cell.length_b   1.000
_cell.length_c   1.000
_cell.angle_alpha   90.00
_cell.angle_beta   90.00
_cell.angle_gamma   90.00
#
_symmetry.space_group_name_H-M   'P 1'
#
loop_
_entity.id
_entity.type
_entity.pdbx_description
1 polymer ?
#
loop_
_entity_poly.entity_id
_entity_poly.type
_entity_poly.pdbx_seq_one_letter_code
_entity_poly.pdbx_strand_id
1 'polypeptide(L)' 'MNVSSVAYQVITSGYATYSELSTIYSLEDALNLIEVHQVSEYNKRLVDELSKSD' A
#
# COMPACT_ATOMS: atom_id res chain seq x y z
N MET A 1 10.74 11.05 3.64
CA MET A 1 10.13 9.70 3.63
C MET A 1 11.07 8.78 4.39
N ASN A 2 10.60 8.04 5.40
CA ASN A 2 11.46 7.19 6.25
C ASN A 2 11.25 5.72 5.87
N VAL A 3 12.33 4.96 5.68
CA VAL A 3 12.27 3.52 5.32
C VAL A 3 11.42 2.71 6.29
N SER A 4 11.51 3.01 7.60
CA SER A 4 10.69 2.35 8.62
C SER A 4 9.20 2.67 8.45
N SER A 5 8.86 3.89 8.00
CA SER A 5 7.46 4.26 7.72
C SER A 5 6.91 3.57 6.47
N VAL A 6 7.76 3.35 5.47
CA VAL A 6 7.41 2.60 4.24
C VAL A 6 7.15 1.13 4.59
N ALA A 7 8.08 0.49 5.28
CA ALA A 7 7.93 -0.89 5.71
C ALA A 7 6.66 -1.10 6.58
N TYR A 8 6.40 -0.18 7.51
CA TYR A 8 5.19 -0.24 8.33
C TYR A 8 3.91 -0.20 7.49
N GLN A 9 3.81 0.74 6.53
CA GLN A 9 2.62 0.88 5.69
C GLN A 9 2.38 -0.37 4.84
N VAL A 10 3.41 -0.94 4.22
CA VAL A 10 3.30 -2.17 3.42
C VAL A 10 2.82 -3.35 4.27
N ILE A 11 3.34 -3.48 5.49
CA ILE A 11 2.93 -4.56 6.40
C ILE A 11 1.47 -4.39 6.83
N THR A 12 1.08 -3.19 7.26
CA THR A 12 -0.30 -2.96 7.74
C THR A 12 -1.35 -3.02 6.64
N SER A 13 -0.96 -2.78 5.38
CA SER A 13 -1.85 -2.91 4.23
C SER A 13 -1.96 -4.36 3.73
N GLY A 14 -1.16 -5.28 4.27
CA GLY A 14 -1.22 -6.72 3.97
C GLY A 14 -0.52 -7.12 2.66
N TYR A 15 0.26 -6.22 2.05
CA TYR A 15 0.92 -6.48 0.77
C TYR A 15 2.24 -7.25 0.90
N ALA A 16 2.93 -7.12 2.05
CA ALA A 16 4.11 -7.93 2.35
C ALA A 16 4.32 -8.05 3.86
N THR A 17 5.00 -9.11 4.27
CA THR A 17 5.46 -9.32 5.65
C THR A 17 6.80 -8.63 5.91
N TYR A 18 7.15 -8.48 7.19
CA TYR A 18 8.48 -8.01 7.58
C TYR A 18 9.61 -8.91 7.04
N SER A 19 9.37 -10.22 6.98
CA SER A 19 10.36 -11.18 6.45
C SER A 19 10.61 -10.92 4.97
N GLU A 20 9.57 -10.72 4.17
CA GLU A 20 9.70 -10.44 2.74
C GLU A 20 10.39 -9.10 2.49
N LEU A 21 10.05 -8.06 3.26
CA LEU A 21 10.70 -6.75 3.18
C LEU A 21 12.18 -6.73 3.59
N SER A 22 12.64 -7.71 4.36
CA SER A 22 14.03 -7.80 4.82
C SER A 22 14.89 -8.76 4.01
N THR A 23 14.29 -9.60 3.15
CA THR A 23 15.00 -10.69 2.47
C THR A 23 14.75 -10.77 0.96
N ILE A 24 13.60 -10.30 0.49
CA ILE A 24 13.16 -10.47 -0.90
C ILE A 24 13.00 -9.12 -1.58
N TYR A 25 12.33 -8.18 -0.91
CA TYR A 25 11.99 -6.88 -1.49
C TYR A 25 13.08 -5.85 -1.24
N SER A 26 13.39 -5.10 -2.29
CA SER A 26 14.14 -3.86 -2.19
C SER A 26 13.25 -2.73 -1.66
N LEU A 27 13.88 -1.58 -1.36
CA LEU A 27 13.14 -0.37 -1.02
C LEU A 27 12.20 0.07 -2.17
N GLU A 28 12.63 -0.10 -3.42
CA GLU A 28 11.83 0.25 -4.60
C GLU A 28 10.57 -0.62 -4.68
N ASP A 29 10.70 -1.93 -4.44
CA ASP A 29 9.55 -2.84 -4.40
C ASP A 29 8.56 -2.43 -3.30
N ALA A 30 9.06 -2.08 -2.11
CA ALA A 30 8.23 -1.62 -1.01
C ALA A 30 7.48 -0.32 -1.35
N LEU A 31 8.13 0.62 -2.05
CA LEU A 31 7.49 1.86 -2.52
C LEU A 31 6.39 1.57 -3.55
N ASN A 32 6.66 0.66 -4.49
CA ASN A 32 5.68 0.24 -5.49
C ASN A 32 4.43 -0.39 -4.84
N LEU A 33 4.62 -1.23 -3.80
CA LEU A 33 3.50 -1.81 -3.05
C LEU A 33 2.63 -0.75 -2.36
N ILE A 34 3.25 0.30 -1.81
CA ILE A 34 2.51 1.43 -1.24
C ILE A 34 1.69 2.16 -2.30
N GLU A 35 2.26 2.41 -3.48
CA GLU A 35 1.55 3.08 -4.56
C GLU A 35 0.31 2.29 -5.00
N VAL A 36 0.44 0.97 -5.15
CA VAL A 36 -0.69 0.08 -5.43
C VAL A 36 -1.77 0.20 -4.35
N HIS A 37 -1.38 0.19 -3.07
CA HIS A 37 -2.33 0.36 -1.97
C HIS A 37 -3.06 1.71 -2.05
N GLN A 38 -2.34 2.81 -2.28
CA GLN A 38 -2.92 4.15 -2.36
C GLN A 38 -3.91 4.29 -3.51
N VAL A 39 -3.57 3.76 -4.69
CA VAL A 39 -4.47 3.77 -5.86
C VAL A 39 -5.72 2.93 -5.60
N SER A 40 -5.56 1.75 -4.97
CA SER A 40 -6.68 0.89 -4.59
C SER A 40 -7.65 1.58 -3.63
N GLU A 41 -7.13 2.23 -2.57
CA GLU A 41 -7.95 2.97 -1.62
C GLU A 41 -8.65 4.18 -2.24
N TYR A 42 -7.97 4.89 -3.15
CA TYR A 42 -8.58 5.99 -3.90
C TYR A 42 -9.74 5.49 -4.79
N ASN A 43 -9.54 4.39 -5.52
CA ASN A 43 -10.57 3.82 -6.38
C ASN A 43 -11.78 3.33 -5.58
N LYS A 44 -11.57 2.71 -4.41
CA LYS A 44 -12.67 2.33 -3.51
C LYS A 44 -13.50 3.53 -3.09
N ARG A 45 -12.86 4.65 -2.71
CA ARG A 45 -13.56 5.89 -2.36
C ARG A 45 -14.38 6.44 -3.52
N LEU A 46 -13.83 6.45 -4.72
CA LEU A 46 -14.57 6.89 -5.91
C LEU A 46 -15.82 6.04 -6.15
N VAL A 47 -15.72 4.71 -6.03
CA VAL A 47 -16.87 3.80 -6.16
C VAL A 47 -17.91 4.06 -5.08
N ASP A 48 -17.49 4.28 -3.83
CA ASP A 48 -18.39 4.59 -2.72
C ASP A 48 -19.12 5.94 -2.91
N GLU A 49 -18.43 6.95 -3.46
CA GLU A 49 -19.01 8.26 -3.78
C GLU A 49 -20.01 8.18 -4.94
N LEU A 50 -19.68 7.42 -5.99
CA LEU A 50 -20.60 7.13 -7.10
C LEU A 50 -21.85 6.39 -6.61
N SER A 51 -21.68 5.37 -5.77
CA SER A 51 -22.79 4.54 -5.25
C SER A 51 -23.73 5.30 -4.30
N LYS A 52 -23.29 6.43 -3.73
CA LYS A 52 -24.12 7.32 -2.88
C LYS A 52 -24.86 8.40 -3.66
N SER A 53 -24.51 8.58 -4.94
CA SER A 53 -25.06 9.62 -5.80
C SER A 53 -26.24 9.12 -6.66
N ASP A 54 -26.52 7.81 -6.64
CA ASP A 54 -27.69 7.13 -7.21
C ASP A 54 -28.76 6.88 -6.12
#